data_AF-A0A3C0AI41-F1
#
_entry.id   AF-A0A3C0AI41-F1
#
_cell.length_a   1.000
_cell.length_b   1.000
_cell.length_c   1.000
_cell.angle_alpha   90.00
_cell.angle_beta   90.00
_cell.angle_gamma   90.00
#
_symmetry.space_group_name_H-M   'P 1'
#
loop_
_entity.id
_entity.type
_entity.pdbx_description
1 polymer ?
#
loop_
_entity_poly.entity_id
_entity_poly.type
_entity_poly.pdbx_seq_one_letter_code
_entity_poly.pdbx_strand_id
1 'polypeptide(L)'
;IPPPPVRGIGTGGGFKMQIQDKSGAGMIALQDATNAVINQARQEPGLVQVFTNYTIGTPQYFADIDRTKVRMLDVPIGNVFDALQIYLGSSYVNDFNFLGRTYRVTAQADYRYRDEREDIARLRTRSSTGAIV
;
A
#
# COMPACT_ATOMS: atom_id res chain seq x y z
N ILE A 1 -19.70 16.49 0.53
CA ILE A 1 -19.73 17.26 1.79
C ILE A 1 -19.25 18.67 1.47
N PRO A 2 -20.02 19.72 1.79
CA PRO A 2 -19.60 21.09 1.57
C PRO A 2 -18.31 21.41 2.37
N PRO A 3 -17.46 22.34 1.91
CA PRO A 3 -16.27 22.76 2.63
C PRO A 3 -16.62 23.38 4.01
N PRO A 4 -15.69 23.37 4.98
CA PRO A 4 -15.98 23.91 6.30
C PRO A 4 -16.24 25.42 6.27
N PRO A 5 -17.01 25.97 7.23
CA PRO A 5 -17.32 27.40 7.33
C PRO A 5 -16.07 28.28 7.48
N VAL A 6 -15.04 27.75 8.15
CA VAL A 6 -13.74 28.41 8.30
C VAL A 6 -12.72 27.67 7.47
N ARG A 7 -12.11 28.37 6.50
CA ARG A 7 -11.04 27.82 5.66
C ARG A 7 -9.86 27.39 6.52
N GLY A 8 -9.34 26.20 6.28
CA GLY A 8 -8.15 25.64 6.96
C GLY A 8 -8.43 24.74 8.15
N ILE A 9 -9.68 24.63 8.64
CA ILE A 9 -10.03 23.74 9.78
C ILE A 9 -10.23 22.29 9.33
N GLY A 10 -10.49 22.04 8.04
CA GLY A 10 -10.64 20.71 7.49
C GLY A 10 -11.00 20.70 6.01
N THR A 11 -11.22 19.51 5.47
CA THR A 11 -11.60 19.30 4.05
C THR A 11 -13.11 19.07 3.86
N GLY A 12 -13.88 18.92 4.93
CA GLY A 12 -15.34 18.81 4.91
C GLY A 12 -15.97 19.45 6.14
N GLY A 13 -17.18 19.98 5.99
CA GLY A 13 -18.03 20.44 7.09
C GLY A 13 -18.62 19.29 7.91
N GLY A 14 -19.40 19.63 8.95
CA GLY A 14 -19.97 18.66 9.88
C GLY A 14 -19.05 18.39 11.08
N PHE A 15 -18.99 17.14 11.53
CA PHE A 15 -18.16 16.72 12.66
C PHE A 15 -17.14 15.66 12.23
N LYS A 16 -16.05 15.57 13.01
CA LYS A 16 -15.05 14.50 12.88
C LYS A 16 -14.83 13.89 14.24
N MET A 17 -14.89 12.56 14.30
CA MET A 17 -14.61 11.77 15.48
C MET A 17 -13.48 10.77 15.16
N GLN A 18 -12.73 10.37 16.17
CA GLN A 18 -11.70 9.32 16.06
C GLN A 18 -12.02 8.23 17.07
N ILE A 19 -12.26 7.01 16.58
CA ILE A 19 -12.42 5.82 17.42
C ILE A 19 -11.02 5.25 17.64
N GLN A 20 -10.67 5.01 18.91
CA GLN A 20 -9.34 4.57 19.30
C GLN A 20 -9.43 3.28 20.10
N ASP A 21 -8.64 2.29 19.71
CA ASP A 21 -8.35 1.14 20.55
C ASP A 21 -7.18 1.50 21.49
N LYS A 22 -7.48 1.61 22.79
CA LYS A 22 -6.49 1.90 23.84
C LYS A 22 -5.98 0.64 24.54
N SER A 23 -6.57 -0.51 24.23
CA SER A 23 -6.27 -1.80 24.86
C SER A 23 -5.32 -2.67 24.03
N GLY A 24 -5.16 -2.37 22.73
CA GLY A 24 -4.40 -3.20 21.81
C GLY A 24 -5.17 -4.46 21.38
N ALA A 25 -6.50 -4.39 21.31
CA ALA A 25 -7.39 -5.44 20.82
C ALA A 25 -7.18 -5.77 19.32
N GLY A 26 -6.57 -4.86 18.57
CA GLY A 26 -6.12 -5.10 17.20
C GLY A 26 -7.10 -4.62 16.13
N MET A 27 -6.69 -4.78 14.87
CA MET A 27 -7.33 -4.12 13.72
C MET A 27 -8.76 -4.63 13.45
N ILE A 28 -9.00 -5.94 13.63
CA ILE A 28 -10.33 -6.54 13.43
C ILE A 28 -11.32 -6.02 14.49
N ALA A 29 -10.94 -6.07 15.76
CA ALA A 29 -11.79 -5.56 16.85
C ALA A 29 -12.09 -4.07 16.70
N LEU A 30 -11.11 -3.26 16.26
CA LEU A 30 -11.32 -1.85 15.97
C LEU A 30 -12.27 -1.62 14.78
N GLN A 31 -12.19 -2.45 13.73
CA GLN A 31 -13.10 -2.40 12.60
C GLN A 31 -14.53 -2.71 13.03
N ASP A 32 -14.72 -3.75 13.83
CA ASP A 32 -16.04 -4.17 14.31
C ASP A 32 -16.67 -3.10 15.21
N ALA A 33 -15.90 -2.55 16.16
CA ALA A 33 -16.35 -1.45 17.02
C ALA A 33 -16.68 -0.19 16.20
N THR A 34 -15.85 0.14 15.21
CA THR A 34 -16.10 1.28 14.30
C THR A 34 -17.38 1.06 13.50
N ASN A 35 -17.56 -0.13 12.94
CA ASN A 35 -18.76 -0.48 12.17
C ASN A 35 -20.01 -0.43 13.04
N ALA A 36 -19.96 -0.91 14.28
CA ALA A 36 -21.07 -0.82 15.22
C ALA A 36 -21.49 0.63 15.48
N VAL A 37 -20.52 1.52 15.75
CA VAL A 37 -20.78 2.95 15.97
C VAL A 37 -21.39 3.60 14.72
N ILE A 38 -20.83 3.35 13.54
CA ILE A 38 -21.32 3.94 12.28
C ILE A 38 -22.73 3.41 11.94
N ASN A 39 -22.98 2.12 12.14
CA ASN A 39 -24.28 1.51 11.86
C ASN A 39 -25.37 2.06 12.78
N GLN A 40 -25.06 2.30 14.06
CA GLN A 40 -25.99 2.94 14.98
C GLN A 40 -26.20 4.42 14.62
N ALA A 41 -25.12 5.16 14.33
CA ALA A 41 -25.19 6.57 13.97
C ALA A 41 -26.01 6.82 12.70
N ARG A 42 -26.05 5.87 11.76
CA ARG A 42 -26.89 5.96 10.55
C ARG A 42 -28.40 5.86 10.83
N GLN A 43 -28.78 5.34 12.00
CA GLN A 43 -30.18 5.20 12.41
C GLN A 43 -30.66 6.38 13.27
N GLU A 44 -29.74 7.21 13.76
CA GLU A 44 -30.05 8.32 14.67
C GLU A 44 -30.62 9.52 13.91
N PRO A 45 -31.83 10.01 14.27
CA PRO A 45 -32.39 11.22 13.67
C PRO A 45 -31.47 12.43 13.86
N GLY A 46 -31.27 13.20 12.80
CA GLY A 46 -30.39 14.38 12.80
C GLY A 46 -28.94 14.08 12.40
N LEU A 47 -28.55 12.81 12.29
CA LEU A 47 -27.28 12.42 11.67
C LEU A 47 -27.50 12.05 10.20
N VAL A 48 -26.68 12.63 9.32
CA VAL A 48 -26.79 12.44 7.87
C VAL A 48 -25.41 12.13 7.30
N GLN A 49 -25.34 11.17 6.39
CA GLN A 49 -24.11 10.76 5.70
C GLN A 49 -22.94 10.44 6.65
N VAL A 50 -23.20 9.61 7.68
CA VAL A 50 -22.14 9.11 8.56
C VAL A 50 -21.36 7.98 7.87
N PHE A 51 -20.04 8.13 7.77
CA PHE A 51 -19.13 7.16 7.15
C PHE A 51 -17.79 7.11 7.88
N THR A 52 -17.01 6.06 7.57
CA THR A 52 -15.63 5.90 8.00
C THR A 52 -14.75 5.60 6.80
N ASN A 53 -13.50 6.05 6.84
CA ASN A 53 -12.47 5.68 5.87
C ASN A 53 -11.64 4.48 6.35
N TYR A 54 -11.91 3.97 7.56
CA TYR A 54 -11.19 2.83 8.12
C TYR A 54 -11.72 1.53 7.50
N THR A 55 -10.82 0.82 6.81
CA THR A 55 -11.05 -0.51 6.25
C THR A 55 -9.80 -1.36 6.41
N ILE A 56 -10.00 -2.62 6.79
CA ILE A 56 -8.95 -3.65 6.80
C ILE A 56 -9.13 -4.68 5.67
N GLY A 57 -10.19 -4.52 4.86
CA GLY A 57 -10.58 -5.46 3.81
C GLY A 57 -9.93 -5.21 2.45
N THR A 58 -8.91 -4.33 2.37
CA THR A 58 -8.17 -4.10 1.12
C THR A 58 -7.42 -5.38 0.76
N PRO A 59 -7.65 -5.98 -0.43
CA PRO A 59 -6.92 -7.18 -0.84
C PRO A 59 -5.42 -6.94 -0.87
N GLN A 60 -4.65 -7.89 -0.33
CA GLN A 60 -3.19 -7.85 -0.28
C GLN A 60 -2.63 -9.21 -0.66
N TYR A 61 -1.49 -9.21 -1.35
CA TYR A 61 -0.71 -10.41 -1.60
C TYR A 61 0.48 -10.46 -0.65
N PHE A 62 0.64 -11.59 0.04
CA PHE A 62 1.83 -11.88 0.82
C PHE A 62 2.79 -12.74 0.01
N ALA A 63 3.95 -12.19 -0.34
CA ALA A 63 5.01 -12.92 -1.02
C ALA A 63 5.89 -13.62 0.02
N ASP A 64 5.63 -14.91 0.25
CA ASP A 64 6.45 -15.74 1.13
C ASP A 64 7.72 -16.19 0.39
N ILE A 65 8.88 -15.69 0.83
CA ILE A 65 10.17 -15.94 0.20
C ILE A 65 10.85 -17.13 0.89
N ASP A 66 10.99 -18.24 0.17
CA ASP A 66 11.77 -19.39 0.61
C ASP A 66 13.28 -19.07 0.60
N ARG A 67 13.78 -18.64 1.76
CA ARG A 67 15.18 -18.29 1.97
C ARG A 67 16.12 -19.49 1.81
N THR A 68 15.64 -20.72 2.04
CA THR A 68 16.45 -21.93 1.86
C THR A 68 16.70 -22.15 0.38
N LYS A 69 15.65 -22.09 -0.44
CA LYS A 69 15.78 -22.20 -1.90
C LYS A 69 16.63 -21.08 -2.51
N VAL A 70 16.47 -19.84 -2.04
CA VAL A 70 17.29 -18.69 -2.48
C VAL A 70 18.78 -18.97 -2.26
N ARG A 71 19.16 -19.50 -1.09
CA ARG A 71 20.56 -19.86 -0.81
C ARG A 71 21.04 -21.05 -1.65
N MET A 72 20.21 -22.06 -1.86
CA MET A 72 20.55 -23.23 -2.68
C MET A 72 20.83 -22.84 -4.14
N LEU A 73 20.15 -21.81 -4.65
CA LEU A 73 20.36 -21.26 -5.99
C LEU A 73 21.48 -20.21 -6.04
N ASP A 74 22.21 -20.00 -4.94
CA ASP A 74 23.26 -18.99 -4.79
C ASP A 74 22.77 -17.59 -5.22
N VAL A 75 21.55 -17.24 -4.82
CA VAL A 75 20.95 -15.92 -5.08
C VAL A 75 21.17 -15.03 -3.86
N PRO A 76 21.82 -13.86 -4.01
CA PRO A 76 21.85 -12.86 -2.95
C PRO A 76 20.42 -12.42 -2.61
N ILE A 77 20.04 -12.47 -1.33
CA ILE A 77 18.68 -12.12 -0.91
C ILE A 77 18.29 -10.69 -1.30
N GLY A 78 19.26 -9.77 -1.34
CA GLY A 78 19.06 -8.40 -1.82
C GLY A 78 18.50 -8.37 -3.25
N ASN A 79 19.03 -9.21 -4.14
CA ASN A 79 18.60 -9.28 -5.53
C ASN A 79 17.13 -9.74 -5.67
N VAL A 80 16.60 -10.52 -4.70
CA VAL A 80 15.18 -10.90 -4.66
C VAL A 80 14.33 -9.68 -4.34
N PHE A 81 14.71 -8.91 -3.32
CA PHE A 81 13.99 -7.70 -2.93
C PHE A 81 14.08 -6.59 -3.99
N ASP A 82 15.24 -6.43 -4.63
CA ASP A 82 15.42 -5.48 -5.73
C ASP A 82 14.51 -5.82 -6.92
N ALA A 83 14.41 -7.12 -7.27
CA ALA A 83 13.48 -7.57 -8.30
C ALA A 83 12.03 -7.27 -7.90
N LEU A 84 11.60 -7.63 -6.69
CA LEU A 84 10.25 -7.31 -6.23
C LEU A 84 9.97 -5.79 -6.25
N GLN A 85 10.92 -4.98 -5.80
CA GLN A 85 10.80 -3.52 -5.76
C GLN A 85 10.67 -2.92 -7.17
N ILE A 86 11.52 -3.32 -8.11
CA ILE A 86 11.53 -2.78 -9.47
C ILE A 86 10.30 -3.23 -10.25
N TYR A 87 9.94 -4.52 -10.16
CA TYR A 87 8.86 -5.08 -10.98
C TYR A 87 7.47 -4.77 -10.43
N LEU A 88 7.26 -4.82 -9.11
CA LEU A 88 5.93 -4.60 -8.53
C LEU A 88 5.72 -3.15 -8.06
N GLY A 89 6.80 -2.44 -7.72
CA GLY A 89 6.78 -1.05 -7.31
C GLY A 89 7.47 -0.17 -8.34
N SER A 90 8.46 0.60 -7.87
CA SER A 90 9.41 1.33 -8.70
C SER A 90 10.70 1.53 -7.92
N SER A 91 11.80 1.74 -8.64
CA SER A 91 13.09 2.08 -8.05
C SER A 91 13.58 3.42 -8.60
N TYR A 92 14.04 4.28 -7.71
CA TYR A 92 14.76 5.49 -8.11
C TYR A 92 16.14 5.11 -8.63
N VAL A 93 16.51 5.65 -9.78
CA VAL A 93 17.82 5.42 -10.39
C VAL A 93 18.72 6.62 -10.12
N ASN A 94 18.31 7.79 -10.60
CA ASN A 94 19.02 9.05 -10.48
C ASN A 94 18.13 10.22 -10.88
N ASP A 95 18.71 11.42 -10.92
CA ASP A 95 18.13 12.61 -11.53
C ASP A 95 18.98 13.09 -12.71
N PHE A 96 18.35 13.73 -13.69
CA PHE A 96 19.06 14.40 -14.78
C PHE A 96 18.49 15.79 -15.06
N ASN A 97 19.31 16.70 -15.60
CA ASN A 97 18.87 18.03 -15.99
C ASN A 97 18.50 18.07 -17.48
N PHE A 98 17.34 18.65 -17.77
CA PHE A 98 16.92 18.92 -19.13
C PHE A 98 16.20 20.28 -19.18
N LEU A 99 16.65 21.18 -20.05
CA LEU A 99 16.08 22.53 -20.21
C LEU A 99 15.98 23.32 -18.87
N GLY A 100 16.99 23.21 -18.01
CA GLY A 100 17.04 23.93 -16.73
C GLY A 100 16.13 23.36 -15.64
N ARG A 101 15.51 22.20 -15.88
CA ARG A 101 14.70 21.48 -14.88
C ARG A 101 15.36 20.14 -14.55
N THR A 102 15.29 19.76 -13.28
CA THR A 102 15.75 18.45 -12.82
C THR A 102 14.59 17.44 -12.89
N TYR A 103 14.82 16.33 -13.56
CA TYR A 103 13.85 15.25 -13.74
C TYR A 103 14.32 13.99 -13.01
N ARG A 104 13.39 13.36 -12.31
CA ARG A 104 13.60 12.10 -11.60
C ARG A 104 13.49 10.91 -12.54
N VAL A 105 14.49 10.04 -12.52
CA VAL A 105 14.49 8.77 -13.26
C VAL A 105 14.05 7.64 -12.33
N THR A 106 13.00 6.94 -12.75
CA THR A 106 12.48 5.76 -12.04
C THR A 106 12.43 4.57 -12.98
N ALA A 107 12.95 3.42 -12.53
CA ALA A 107 12.75 2.14 -13.18
C ALA A 107 11.51 1.46 -12.63
N GLN A 108 10.66 0.95 -13.52
CA GLN A 108 9.44 0.22 -13.18
C GLN A 108 9.09 -0.72 -14.33
N ALA A 109 8.55 -1.90 -14.02
CA ALA A 109 8.00 -2.78 -15.06
C ALA A 109 6.72 -2.20 -15.68
N ASP A 110 6.55 -2.39 -16.99
CA ASP A 110 5.32 -2.02 -17.70
C ASP A 110 4.12 -2.77 -17.10
N TYR A 111 2.95 -2.12 -17.11
CA TYR A 111 1.74 -2.55 -16.43
C TYR A 111 1.37 -4.01 -16.70
N ARG A 112 1.48 -4.45 -17.95
CA ARG A 112 1.13 -5.81 -18.42
C ARG A 112 1.97 -6.94 -17.81
N TYR A 113 3.04 -6.62 -17.09
CA TYR A 113 3.92 -7.59 -16.43
C TYR A 113 3.83 -7.57 -14.90
N ARG A 114 2.84 -6.85 -14.35
CA ARG A 114 2.64 -6.70 -12.90
C ARG A 114 1.16 -6.50 -12.54
N ASP A 115 0.26 -6.99 -13.38
CA ASP A 115 -1.19 -6.80 -13.21
C ASP A 115 -1.82 -8.01 -12.52
N GLU A 116 -1.37 -9.21 -12.88
CA GLU A 116 -1.91 -10.46 -12.34
C GLU A 116 -1.01 -11.06 -11.26
N ARG A 117 -1.59 -11.89 -10.38
CA ARG A 117 -0.85 -12.58 -9.32
C ARG A 117 0.24 -13.48 -9.88
N GLU A 118 -0.05 -14.11 -11.01
CA GLU A 118 0.82 -15.04 -11.74
C GLU A 118 2.10 -14.35 -12.23
N ASP A 119 2.07 -13.03 -12.43
CA ASP A 119 3.21 -12.22 -12.85
C ASP A 119 4.35 -12.26 -11.83
N ILE A 120 4.01 -12.30 -10.54
CA ILE A 120 4.96 -12.38 -9.43
C ILE A 120 5.83 -13.64 -9.56
N ALA A 121 5.24 -14.75 -10.01
CA ALA A 121 5.96 -16.02 -10.18
C ALA A 121 6.88 -16.03 -11.42
N ARG A 122 6.73 -15.06 -12.33
CA ARG A 122 7.57 -14.92 -13.54
C ARG A 122 8.79 -14.04 -13.30
N LEU A 123 8.88 -13.38 -12.15
CA LEU A 123 10.00 -12.54 -11.78
C LEU A 123 11.27 -13.37 -11.67
N ARG A 124 12.35 -12.84 -12.25
CA ARG A 124 13.65 -13.48 -12.27
C ARG A 124 14.71 -12.53 -11.74
N THR A 125 15.73 -13.11 -11.12
CA THR A 125 16.85 -12.36 -10.59
C THR A 125 18.18 -13.05 -10.86
N ARG A 126 19.28 -12.33 -10.66
CA ARG A 126 20.61 -12.83 -10.94
C ARG A 126 21.18 -13.54 -9.70
N SER A 127 21.67 -14.75 -9.89
CA SER A 127 22.49 -15.48 -8.90
C SER A 127 23.95 -15.01 -8.91
N SER A 128 24.72 -15.31 -7.87
CA SER A 128 26.15 -15.00 -7.78
C SER A 128 26.96 -15.70 -8.88
N THR A 129 26.49 -16.84 -9.39
CA THR A 129 27.08 -17.56 -10.53
C THR A 129 26.85 -16.85 -11.87
N GLY A 130 26.03 -15.80 -11.90
CA GLY A 130 25.63 -15.07 -13.11
C GLY A 130 24.40 -15.64 -13.81
N ALA A 131 23.93 -16.84 -13.42
CA ALA A 131 22.69 -17.43 -13.93
C ALA A 131 21.47 -16.58 -13.54
N ILE A 132 20.50 -16.51 -14.46
CA ILE A 132 19.18 -15.90 -14.22
C ILE A 132 18.22 -16.99 -13.76
N VAL A 133 17.66 -16.82 -12.56
CA VAL A 133 16.77 -17.78 -11.91
C VAL A 133 15.49 -17.13 -11.44
#